data_AF-A0A9E1XRS8-F1
#
_entry.id   AF-A0A9E1XRS8-F1
#
_cell.length_a   1.000
_cell.length_b   1.000
_cell.length_c   1.000
_cell.angle_alpha   90.00
_cell.angle_beta   90.00
_cell.angle_gamma   90.00
#
_symmetry.space_group_name_H-M   'P 1'
#
loop_
_entity.id
_entity.type
_entity.pdbx_description
1 polymer ?
#
loop_
_entity_poly.entity_id
_entity_poly.type
_entity_poly.pdbx_seq_one_letter_code
_entity_poly.pdbx_strand_id
1 'polypeptide(L)' 'LLQILAQCRAVLSTPARFVFLSCHTPGYTPLVLNHLLSQSLAGLGGEVVAGEMVLGEGQDVLPVPSGTYAAWSGS' A
#
# COMPACT_ATOMS: atom_id res chain seq x y z
N LEU A 1 -3.64 12.03 -1.53
CA LEU A 1 -2.67 10.93 -1.24
C LEU A 1 -1.22 11.33 -1.51
N LEU A 2 -0.88 11.92 -2.66
CA LEU A 2 0.51 12.29 -2.97
C LEU A 2 1.17 13.22 -1.94
N GLN A 3 0.44 14.25 -1.47
CA GLN A 3 0.97 15.17 -0.46
C GLN A 3 1.34 14.45 0.84
N ILE A 4 0.45 13.61 1.39
CA ILE A 4 0.72 12.89 2.64
C ILE A 4 1.85 11.86 2.46
N LEU A 5 1.94 11.19 1.30
CA LEU A 5 3.03 10.26 1.00
C LEU A 5 4.40 10.99 0.94
N ALA A 6 4.44 12.20 0.39
CA ALA A 6 5.65 13.02 0.40
C ALA A 6 6.06 13.41 1.83
N GLN A 7 5.09 13.75 2.69
CA GLN A 7 5.35 14.04 4.11
C GLN A 7 5.82 12.79 4.87
N CYS A 8 5.21 11.62 4.63
CA CYS A 8 5.67 10.36 5.21
C CYS A 8 7.11 10.04 4.79
N ARG A 9 7.46 10.21 3.50
CA ARG A 9 8.83 10.01 3.00
C ARG A 9 9.84 10.90 3.73
N ALA A 10 9.49 12.15 4.00
CA ALA A 10 10.39 13.11 4.65
C ALA A 10 10.75 12.73 6.10
N VAL A 11 9.97 11.85 6.74
CA VAL A 11 10.17 11.42 8.14
C VAL A 11 10.57 9.95 8.27
N LEU A 12 10.87 9.27 7.17
CA LEU A 12 11.37 7.89 7.22
C LEU A 12 12.76 7.83 7.88
N SER A 13 13.00 6.76 8.63
CA SER A 13 14.33 6.46 9.15
C SER A 13 15.31 6.13 8.01
N THR A 14 16.60 6.29 8.27
CA THR A 14 17.66 5.84 7.34
C THR A 14 18.47 4.71 8.01
N PRO A 15 18.32 3.43 7.59
CA PRO A 15 17.46 2.94 6.51
C PRO A 15 15.99 2.78 6.93
N ALA A 16 15.08 2.90 5.96
CA ALA A 16 13.65 2.65 6.14
C ALA A 16 13.33 1.17 5.92
N ARG A 17 12.46 0.57 6.74
CA ARG A 17 12.11 -0.85 6.62
C ARG A 17 10.90 -1.11 5.75
N PHE A 18 9.83 -0.34 5.92
CA PHE A 18 8.61 -0.50 5.14
C PHE A 18 7.74 0.77 5.16
N VAL A 19 6.80 0.84 4.21
CA VAL A 19 5.67 1.77 4.21
C VAL A 19 4.43 1.00 3.80
N PHE A 20 3.36 1.08 4.58
CA PHE A 20 2.08 0.42 4.30
C PHE A 20 1.00 1.48 4.03
N LEU A 21 0.35 1.38 2.88
CA LEU A 21 -0.74 2.26 2.44
C LEU A 21 -1.99 1.42 2.23
N SER A 22 -3.02 1.66 3.03
CA SER A 22 -4.37 1.12 2.82
C SER A 22 -5.34 2.20 2.36
N CYS A 23 -6.35 1.80 1.59
CA CYS A 23 -7.44 2.67 1.18
C CYS A 23 -8.78 1.93 1.21
N HIS A 24 -9.80 2.57 1.77
CA HIS A 24 -11.17 2.07 1.85
C HIS A 24 -12.15 2.88 0.97
N THR A 25 -11.63 3.78 0.14
CA THR A 25 -12.43 4.60 -0.77
C THR A 25 -12.72 3.82 -2.05
N PRO A 26 -13.99 3.66 -2.47
CA PRO A 26 -14.32 3.02 -3.74
C PRO A 26 -13.60 3.66 -4.93
N GLY A 27 -13.15 2.84 -5.88
CA GLY A 27 -12.42 3.30 -7.07
C GLY A 27 -10.90 3.37 -6.91
N TYR A 28 -10.35 3.24 -5.70
CA TYR A 28 -8.91 3.02 -5.50
C TYR A 28 -8.59 1.53 -5.61
N THR A 29 -8.04 1.13 -6.76
CA THR A 29 -7.64 -0.26 -7.01
C THR A 29 -6.22 -0.53 -6.50
N PRO A 30 -5.82 -1.81 -6.33
CA PRO A 30 -4.47 -2.18 -5.91
C PRO A 30 -3.41 -1.61 -6.87
N LEU A 31 -3.70 -1.56 -8.17
CA LEU A 31 -2.83 -0.99 -9.19
C LEU A 31 -2.60 0.51 -8.98
N VAL A 32 -3.65 1.25 -8.62
CA VAL A 32 -3.52 2.69 -8.31
C VAL A 32 -2.63 2.88 -7.09
N LEU A 33 -2.86 2.13 -6.00
CA LEU A 33 -2.02 2.24 -4.79
C LEU A 33 -0.57 1.84 -5.06
N ASN A 34 -0.34 0.79 -5.86
CA ASN A 34 0.99 0.39 -6.30
C ASN A 34 1.72 1.52 -7.02
N HIS A 35 1.08 2.17 -7.99
CA HIS A 35 1.66 3.29 -8.72
C HIS A 35 1.95 4.49 -7.81
N LEU A 36 1.02 4.84 -6.91
CA LEU A 36 1.20 5.94 -5.98
C LEU A 36 2.38 5.71 -5.03
N LEU A 37 2.47 4.51 -4.45
CA LEU A 37 3.51 4.18 -3.49
C LEU A 37 4.89 4.06 -4.17
N SER A 38 4.96 3.39 -5.33
CA SER A 38 6.18 3.24 -6.12
C SER A 38 6.77 4.58 -6.54
N GLN A 39 5.93 5.51 -7.01
CA GLN A 39 6.38 6.86 -7.38
C GLN A 39 6.82 7.66 -6.15
N SER A 40 6.08 7.55 -5.05
CA SER A 40 6.37 8.31 -3.84
C SER A 40 7.69 7.90 -3.19
N LEU A 41 8.08 6.63 -3.26
CA LEU A 41 9.29 6.07 -2.67
C LEU A 41 10.41 5.80 -3.70
N ALA A 42 10.25 6.30 -4.93
CA ALA A 42 11.24 6.14 -5.99
C ALA A 42 12.63 6.62 -5.53
N GLY A 43 13.64 5.79 -5.83
CA GLY A 43 15.04 6.02 -5.46
C GLY A 43 15.47 5.44 -4.11
N LEU A 44 14.55 4.87 -3.31
CA LEU A 44 14.88 4.20 -2.03
C LEU A 44 15.22 2.71 -2.18
N GLY A 45 15.18 2.15 -3.40
CA GLY A 45 15.27 0.71 -3.62
C GLY A 45 14.02 -0.04 -3.13
N GLY A 46 14.14 -1.34 -2.88
CA GLY A 46 13.05 -2.17 -2.35
C GLY A 46 11.99 -2.59 -3.37
N GLU A 47 10.92 -3.19 -2.87
CA GLU A 47 9.82 -3.76 -3.67
C GLU A 47 8.45 -3.31 -3.16
N VAL A 48 7.46 -3.27 -4.05
CA VAL A 48 6.07 -2.96 -3.71
C VAL A 48 5.18 -4.16 -4.03
N VAL A 49 4.39 -4.59 -3.04
CA VAL A 49 3.31 -5.56 -3.19
C VAL A 49 1.98 -4.86 -2.98
N ALA A 50 0.98 -5.14 -3.82
CA ALA A 50 -0.34 -4.56 -3.70
C ALA A 50 -1.43 -5.62 -3.90
N GLY A 51 -2.56 -5.44 -3.22
CA GLY A 51 -3.69 -6.37 -3.29
C GLY A 51 -5.01 -5.80 -2.75
N GLU A 52 -6.05 -6.61 -2.89
CA GLU A 52 -7.34 -6.39 -2.22
C GLU A 52 -7.27 -6.89 -0.78
N MET A 53 -7.93 -6.19 0.13
CA MET A 53 -8.23 -6.64 1.48
C MET A 53 -9.64 -7.21 1.49
N VAL A 54 -9.79 -8.40 2.05
CA VAL A 54 -11.08 -9.10 2.14
C VAL A 54 -11.36 -9.51 3.58
N LEU A 55 -12.64 -9.55 3.95
CA LEU A 55 -13.13 -10.04 5.23
C LEU A 55 -13.89 -11.35 5.03
N GLY A 56 -13.85 -12.20 6.05
CA GLY A 56 -14.47 -13.52 6.03
C GLY A 56 -13.48 -14.58 5.52
N GLU A 57 -12.96 -15.38 6.45
CA GLU A 57 -12.14 -16.54 6.17
C GLU A 57 -12.87 -17.79 6.72
N GLY A 58 -12.94 -18.87 5.92
CA GLY A 58 -13.59 -20.13 6.34
C GLY A 58 -14.13 -20.95 5.17
N GLN A 59 -14.45 -22.22 5.42
CA GLN A 59 -15.24 -23.04 4.48
C GLN A 59 -16.65 -22.43 4.38
N ASP A 60 -17.16 -22.31 3.16
CA ASP A 60 -18.51 -21.79 2.83
C ASP A 60 -18.78 -20.30 3.12
N VAL A 61 -17.74 -19.48 3.33
CA VAL A 61 -17.87 -18.02 3.44
C VAL A 61 -17.37 -17.35 2.16
N LEU A 62 -18.21 -16.53 1.52
CA LEU A 62 -17.79 -15.68 0.41
C LEU A 62 -17.00 -14.48 0.92
N PRO A 63 -15.76 -14.25 0.44
CA PRO A 63 -14.96 -13.10 0.86
C PRO A 63 -15.66 -11.77 0.51
N VAL A 64 -15.72 -10.86 1.47
CA VAL A 64 -16.31 -9.53 1.30
C VAL A 64 -15.19 -8.50 1.10
N PRO A 65 -15.20 -7.72 0.00
CA PRO A 65 -14.21 -6.67 -0.20
C PRO A 65 -14.24 -5.65 0.94
N SER A 66 -13.06 -5.34 1.48
CA SER A 66 -12.90 -4.41 2.58
C SER A 66 -11.92 -3.28 2.26
N GLY A 67 -11.36 -3.20 1.06
CA GLY A 67 -10.48 -2.11 0.62
C GLY A 67 -9.26 -2.65 -0.14
N THR A 68 -8.28 -1.78 -0.39
CA THR A 68 -7.05 -2.13 -1.10
C THR A 68 -5.82 -1.71 -0.32
N TYR A 69 -4.70 -2.37 -0.56
CA TYR A 69 -3.42 -2.02 0.03
C TYR A 69 -2.28 -2.01 -0.99
N ALA A 70 -1.24 -1.25 -0.66
CA ALA A 70 0.10 -1.37 -1.21
C ALA A 70 1.12 -1.28 -0.08
N ALA A 71 2.14 -2.14 -0.10
CA ALA A 71 3.18 -2.23 0.90
C ALA A 71 4.54 -2.18 0.20
N TRP A 72 5.35 -1.20 0.55
CA TRP A 72 6.75 -1.12 0.14
C TRP A 72 7.63 -1.70 1.24
N SER A 73 8.61 -2.53 0.89
CA SER A 73 9.66 -3.01 1.79
C SER A 73 11.04 -2.59 1.28
N GLY A 74 11.84 -1.98 2.15
CA GLY A 74 13.21 -1.57 1.83
C GLY A 74 14.15 -2.75 1.65
N SER A 75 15.20 -2.55 0.85
CA SER A 75 16.28 -3.51 0.58
C SER A 75 17.25 -3.68 1.75
#